data_AF-A0A2W6S7K9-F1
#
_entry.id   AF-A0A2W6S7K9-F1
#
_cell.length_a   1.000
_cell.length_b   1.000
_cell.length_c   1.000
_cell.angle_alpha   90.00
_cell.angle_beta   90.00
_cell.angle_gamma   90.00
#
_symmetry.space_group_name_H-M   'P 1'
#
loop_
_entity.id
_entity.type
_entity.pdbx_description
1 polymer ?
#
loop_
_entity_poly.entity_id
_entity_poly.type
_entity_poly.pdbx_seq_one_letter_code
_entity_poly.pdbx_strand_id
1 'polypeptide(L)'
;PGWGMMCSGSPNHVKDGIQPLVGLIETDWLPFPFTMNWIFTRPGRITFEKGEPFCFVNLIEHKKVEQFQPIIRSLESNPVMKGQFEAWNRARTDFNQRLAGGDPDAAKEAWQRYYFKGEVPENLGAAPATHSNKRRLKSPRVG
;
A
#
# COMPACT_ATOMS: atom_id res chain seq x y z
N PRO A 1 -22.55 2.81 11.33
CA PRO A 1 -23.42 2.51 10.16
C PRO A 1 -22.75 2.89 8.84
N GLY A 2 -22.64 1.95 7.88
CA GLY A 2 -22.07 2.18 6.54
C GLY A 2 -20.55 1.96 6.42
N TRP A 3 -19.92 1.39 7.46
CA TRP A 3 -18.48 1.11 7.48
C TRP A 3 -18.23 -0.28 8.03
N GLY A 4 -17.31 -0.98 7.38
CA GLY A 4 -16.79 -2.27 7.80
C GLY A 4 -15.35 -2.16 8.24
N MET A 5 -14.88 -3.21 8.90
CA MET A 5 -13.49 -3.38 9.27
C MET A 5 -12.87 -4.48 8.41
N MET A 6 -11.80 -4.13 7.70
CA MET A 6 -10.90 -5.12 7.12
C MET A 6 -9.90 -5.55 8.19
N CYS A 7 -9.91 -6.83 8.55
CA CYS A 7 -8.95 -7.42 9.47
C CYS A 7 -8.01 -8.33 8.70
N SER A 8 -6.71 -8.20 9.00
CA SER A 8 -5.63 -8.91 8.30
C SER A 8 -4.42 -9.05 9.20
N GLY A 9 -3.36 -9.72 8.74
CA GLY A 9 -2.06 -9.66 9.40
C GLY A 9 -1.40 -8.30 9.21
N SER A 10 -0.46 -7.96 10.08
CA SER A 10 0.21 -6.66 10.04
C SER A 10 0.99 -6.44 8.73
N PRO A 11 0.75 -5.34 7.99
CA PRO A 11 1.48 -5.05 6.76
C PRO A 11 2.99 -5.00 6.99
N ASN A 12 3.75 -5.66 6.11
CA ASN A 12 5.21 -5.78 6.20
C ASN A 12 5.74 -6.55 7.44
N HIS A 13 4.87 -7.30 8.13
CA HIS A 13 5.25 -8.19 9.22
C HIS A 13 4.94 -9.63 8.84
N VAL A 14 5.96 -10.36 8.39
CA VAL A 14 5.85 -11.79 8.08
C VAL A 14 6.04 -12.58 9.37
N LYS A 15 5.09 -13.48 9.66
CA LYS A 15 5.21 -14.43 10.76
C LYS A 15 5.48 -15.82 10.19
N ASP A 16 6.65 -16.34 10.47
CA ASP A 16 7.05 -17.64 9.93
C ASP A 16 6.13 -18.78 10.44
N GLY A 17 5.76 -19.70 9.55
CA GLY A 17 4.93 -20.87 9.85
C GLY A 17 3.41 -20.65 9.84
N ILE A 18 2.94 -19.40 9.72
CA ILE A 18 1.51 -19.08 9.58
C ILE A 18 1.27 -17.98 8.54
N GLN A 19 0.11 -18.03 7.90
CA GLN A 19 -0.37 -17.00 6.99
C GLN A 19 -1.62 -16.36 7.60
N PRO A 20 -1.68 -15.02 7.71
CA PRO A 20 -2.89 -14.35 8.16
C PRO A 20 -3.96 -14.45 7.07
N LEU A 21 -5.19 -14.75 7.47
CA LEU A 21 -6.35 -14.65 6.59
C LEU A 21 -6.93 -13.24 6.68
N VAL A 22 -7.46 -12.77 5.55
CA VAL A 22 -8.03 -11.43 5.42
C VAL A 22 -9.55 -11.54 5.40
N GLY A 23 -10.22 -10.76 6.21
CA GLY A 23 -11.68 -10.68 6.25
C GLY A 23 -12.16 -9.24 6.20
N LEU A 24 -13.21 -8.98 5.42
CA LEU A 24 -14.02 -7.77 5.54
C LEU A 24 -15.22 -8.09 6.43
N ILE A 25 -15.32 -7.42 7.56
CA ILE A 25 -16.32 -7.67 8.58
C ILE A 25 -17.26 -6.47 8.67
N GLU A 26 -18.56 -6.75 8.56
CA GLU A 26 -19.64 -5.77 8.66
C GLU A 26 -19.95 -5.41 10.12
N THR A 27 -18.99 -4.77 10.79
CA THR A 27 -19.07 -4.46 12.23
C THR A 27 -20.08 -3.38 12.59
N ASP A 28 -20.77 -2.81 11.62
CA ASP A 28 -21.87 -1.87 11.85
C ASP A 28 -23.20 -2.55 12.19
N TRP A 29 -23.35 -3.85 11.92
CA TRP A 29 -24.51 -4.65 12.36
C TRP A 29 -24.13 -5.88 13.18
N LEU A 30 -22.88 -6.34 13.14
CA LEU A 30 -22.42 -7.55 13.82
C LEU A 30 -22.64 -7.45 15.35
N PRO A 31 -23.51 -8.28 15.95
CA PRO A 31 -23.82 -8.19 17.37
C PRO A 31 -22.88 -9.02 18.27
N PHE A 32 -21.86 -9.66 17.70
CA PHE A 32 -20.93 -10.56 18.39
C PHE A 32 -19.48 -10.32 17.92
N PRO A 33 -18.46 -10.77 18.68
CA PRO A 33 -17.07 -10.59 18.29
C PRO A 33 -16.72 -11.40 17.02
N PHE A 34 -15.68 -10.95 16.31
CA PHE A 34 -15.07 -11.69 15.21
C PHE A 34 -13.68 -12.18 15.61
N THR A 35 -13.18 -13.20 14.91
CA THR A 35 -11.84 -13.75 15.13
C THR A 35 -10.85 -13.27 14.07
N MET A 36 -9.60 -13.03 14.46
CA MET A 36 -8.49 -12.94 13.51
C MET A 36 -7.97 -14.35 13.25
N ASN A 37 -8.13 -14.82 12.02
CA ASN A 37 -7.81 -16.19 11.64
C ASN A 37 -6.44 -16.29 10.99
N TRP A 38 -5.71 -17.34 11.36
CA TRP A 38 -4.39 -17.68 10.81
C TRP A 38 -4.41 -19.13 10.34
N ILE A 39 -3.84 -19.39 9.17
CA ILE A 39 -3.62 -20.75 8.67
C ILE A 39 -2.17 -21.14 8.92
N PHE A 40 -1.95 -22.32 9.51
CA PHE A 40 -0.62 -22.91 9.60
C PHE A 40 -0.16 -23.33 8.20
N THR A 41 1.00 -22.84 7.79
CA THR A 41 1.61 -23.23 6.51
C THR A 41 2.41 -24.52 6.61
N ARG A 42 2.68 -24.97 7.85
CA ARG A 42 3.29 -26.27 8.20
C ARG A 42 3.00 -26.61 9.67
N PRO A 43 3.07 -27.89 10.08
CA PRO A 43 2.93 -28.28 11.47
C PRO A 43 3.96 -27.60 12.37
N GLY A 44 3.56 -27.17 13.56
CA GLY A 44 4.47 -26.52 14.51
C GLY A 44 3.77 -25.78 15.63
N ARG A 45 4.52 -24.90 16.29
CA ARG A 45 4.04 -23.98 17.33
C ARG A 45 4.41 -22.56 16.93
N ILE A 46 3.53 -21.61 17.24
CA ILE A 46 3.77 -20.18 17.03
C ILE A 46 3.62 -19.44 18.36
N THR A 47 4.53 -18.50 18.60
CA THR A 47 4.49 -17.58 19.74
C THR A 47 4.40 -16.16 19.20
N PHE A 48 3.52 -15.34 19.78
CA PHE A 48 3.52 -13.90 19.56
C PHE A 48 4.16 -13.21 20.76
N GLU A 49 5.18 -12.39 20.50
CA GLU A 49 5.88 -11.67 21.55
C GLU A 49 5.07 -10.46 22.04
N LYS A 50 5.35 -10.00 23.27
CA LYS A 50 4.71 -8.79 23.79
C LYS A 50 5.02 -7.60 22.90
N GLY A 51 3.98 -6.92 22.42
CA GLY A 51 4.10 -5.77 21.51
C GLY A 51 4.23 -6.16 20.03
N GLU A 52 4.29 -7.45 19.71
CA GLU A 52 4.22 -7.93 18.34
C GLU A 52 2.81 -7.67 17.77
N PRO A 53 2.69 -7.12 16.55
CA PRO A 53 1.38 -6.85 15.98
C PRO A 53 0.70 -8.17 15.55
N PHE A 54 -0.44 -8.47 16.19
CA PHE A 54 -1.22 -9.68 15.91
C PHE A 54 -2.28 -9.50 14.80
N CYS A 55 -2.84 -8.30 14.68
CA CYS A 55 -3.89 -7.99 13.71
C CYS A 55 -3.74 -6.55 13.24
N PHE A 56 -3.98 -6.31 11.96
CA PHE A 56 -4.12 -5.00 11.38
C PHE A 56 -5.57 -4.77 10.97
N VAL A 57 -6.13 -3.71 11.53
CA VAL A 57 -7.52 -3.29 11.32
C VAL A 57 -7.49 -2.04 10.45
N ASN A 58 -8.24 -2.07 9.36
CA ASN A 58 -8.44 -0.92 8.50
C ASN A 58 -9.94 -0.68 8.26
N LEU A 59 -10.33 0.57 8.05
CA LEU A 59 -11.73 0.93 7.82
C LEU A 59 -12.03 0.95 6.33
N ILE A 60 -13.14 0.32 5.95
CA ILE A 60 -13.63 0.26 4.56
C ILE A 60 -15.06 0.77 4.52
N GLU A 61 -15.34 1.70 3.61
CA GLU A 61 -16.71 2.16 3.37
C GLU A 61 -17.52 1.02 2.73
N HIS A 62 -18.67 0.70 3.32
CA HIS A 62 -19.53 -0.37 2.82
C HIS A 62 -20.06 -0.05 1.42
N LYS A 63 -20.18 -1.08 0.58
CA LYS A 63 -20.83 -1.05 -0.74
C LYS A 63 -20.19 -0.08 -1.75
N LYS A 64 -19.17 0.69 -1.36
CA LYS A 64 -18.50 1.63 -2.26
C LYS A 64 -17.81 0.89 -3.40
N VAL A 65 -17.20 -0.26 -3.09
CA VAL A 65 -16.54 -1.13 -4.09
C VAL A 65 -17.53 -1.61 -5.16
N GLU A 66 -18.77 -1.94 -4.78
CA GLU A 66 -19.82 -2.40 -5.70
C GLU A 66 -20.25 -1.34 -6.72
N GLN A 67 -19.91 -0.06 -6.49
CA GLN A 67 -20.22 1.04 -7.40
C GLN A 67 -19.23 1.15 -8.56
N PHE A 68 -18.10 0.44 -8.51
CA PHE A 68 -17.07 0.53 -9.54
C PHE A 68 -17.18 -0.61 -10.55
N GLN A 69 -17.08 -0.26 -11.83
CA GLN A 69 -16.84 -1.20 -12.92
C GLN A 69 -15.40 -1.00 -13.41
N PRO A 70 -14.45 -1.88 -13.05
CA PRO A 70 -13.09 -1.80 -13.56
C PRO A 70 -13.08 -1.96 -15.09
N ILE A 71 -12.30 -1.11 -15.77
CA ILE A 71 -12.06 -1.19 -17.21
C ILE A 71 -10.57 -1.42 -17.43
N ILE A 72 -10.21 -2.50 -18.12
CA ILE A 72 -8.82 -2.76 -18.54
C ILE A 72 -8.60 -2.04 -19.87
N ARG A 73 -7.54 -1.22 -19.96
CA ARG A 73 -7.13 -0.54 -21.19
C ARG A 73 -5.63 -0.71 -21.43
N SER A 74 -5.24 -0.73 -22.70
CA SER A 74 -3.83 -0.73 -23.12
C SER A 74 -3.18 0.62 -22.80
N LEU A 75 -1.91 0.63 -22.39
CA LEU A 75 -1.18 1.88 -22.13
C LEU A 75 -1.09 2.76 -23.40
N GLU A 76 -1.01 2.11 -24.56
CA GLU A 76 -0.99 2.70 -25.90
C GLU A 76 -2.23 3.56 -26.19
N SER A 77 -3.36 3.27 -25.55
CA SER A 77 -4.61 4.03 -25.71
C SER A 77 -4.58 5.39 -24.99
N ASN A 78 -3.55 5.67 -24.17
CA ASN A 78 -3.35 6.95 -23.50
C ASN A 78 -1.92 7.46 -23.76
N PRO A 79 -1.69 8.19 -24.88
CA PRO A 79 -0.36 8.65 -25.28
C PRO A 79 0.34 9.53 -24.25
N VAL A 80 -0.43 10.33 -23.48
CA VAL A 80 0.13 11.20 -22.43
C VAL A 80 0.70 10.35 -21.29
N MET A 81 -0.08 9.40 -20.78
CA MET A 81 0.37 8.49 -19.72
C MET A 81 1.55 7.62 -20.20
N LYS A 82 1.52 7.17 -21.46
CA LYS A 82 2.65 6.46 -22.08
C LYS A 82 3.91 7.31 -22.10
N GLY A 83 3.85 8.56 -22.55
CA GLY A 83 5.00 9.47 -22.57
C GLY A 83 5.57 9.73 -21.17
N GLN A 84 4.70 9.92 -20.17
CA GLN A 84 5.11 10.04 -18.76
C GLN A 84 5.83 8.78 -18.25
N PHE A 85 5.30 7.59 -18.58
CA PHE A 85 5.93 6.32 -18.23
C PHE A 85 7.30 6.15 -18.90
N GLU A 86 7.42 6.46 -20.20
CA GLU A 86 8.68 6.36 -20.93
C GLU A 86 9.76 7.31 -20.39
N ALA A 87 9.38 8.54 -20.05
CA ALA A 87 10.26 9.50 -19.40
C ALA A 87 10.73 9.03 -18.02
N TRP A 88 9.78 8.54 -17.19
CA TRP A 88 10.12 7.90 -15.92
C TRP A 88 11.09 6.73 -16.13
N ASN A 89 10.85 5.87 -17.12
CA ASN A 89 11.69 4.71 -17.39
C ASN A 89 13.10 5.09 -17.82
N ARG A 90 13.26 6.11 -18.69
CA ARG A 90 14.57 6.66 -19.07
C ARG A 90 15.31 7.19 -17.85
N ALA A 91 14.67 8.08 -17.08
CA ALA A 91 15.25 8.65 -15.87
C ALA A 91 15.65 7.57 -14.86
N ARG A 92 14.81 6.55 -14.67
CA ARG A 92 15.08 5.44 -13.73
C ARG A 92 16.25 4.58 -14.18
N THR A 93 16.35 4.31 -15.48
CA THR A 93 17.45 3.55 -16.07
C THR A 93 18.77 4.28 -15.92
N ASP A 94 18.82 5.57 -16.28
CA ASP A 94 20.01 6.41 -16.11
C ASP A 94 20.47 6.45 -14.64
N PHE A 95 19.56 6.70 -13.71
CA PHE A 95 19.89 6.72 -12.28
C PHE A 95 20.46 5.39 -11.78
N ASN A 96 19.88 4.25 -12.19
CA ASN A 96 20.39 2.94 -11.78
C ASN A 96 21.79 2.68 -12.36
N GLN A 97 22.07 3.10 -13.59
CA GLN A 97 23.39 3.00 -14.20
C GLN A 97 24.42 3.86 -13.46
N ARG A 98 24.10 5.11 -13.17
CA ARG A 98 24.96 6.01 -12.38
C ARG A 98 25.22 5.47 -10.97
N LEU A 99 24.18 4.96 -10.31
CA LEU A 99 24.31 4.35 -8.98
C LEU A 99 25.22 3.12 -9.01
N ALA A 100 25.06 2.23 -9.99
CA ALA A 100 25.95 1.07 -10.17
C ALA A 100 27.39 1.46 -10.53
N GLY A 101 27.56 2.57 -11.27
CA GLY A 101 28.85 3.17 -11.59
C GLY A 101 29.52 3.93 -10.45
N GLY A 102 28.88 4.02 -9.28
CA GLY A 102 29.44 4.69 -8.11
C GLY A 102 29.39 6.23 -8.16
N ASP A 103 28.49 6.81 -8.96
CA ASP A 103 28.26 8.25 -8.99
C ASP A 103 27.91 8.77 -7.57
N PRO A 104 28.73 9.66 -6.97
CA PRO A 104 28.50 10.18 -5.63
C PRO A 104 27.16 10.90 -5.45
N ASP A 105 26.65 11.55 -6.50
CA ASP A 105 25.39 12.29 -6.42
C ASP A 105 24.19 11.35 -6.50
N ALA A 106 24.26 10.30 -7.34
CA ALA A 106 23.27 9.22 -7.32
C ALA A 106 23.25 8.47 -5.97
N ALA A 107 24.43 8.23 -5.39
CA ALA A 107 24.56 7.58 -4.08
C ALA A 107 23.96 8.42 -2.94
N LYS A 108 24.14 9.75 -2.95
CA LYS A 108 23.52 10.67 -1.97
C LYS A 108 21.99 10.66 -2.07
N GLU A 109 21.44 10.58 -3.27
CA GLU A 109 19.98 10.51 -3.46
C GLU A 109 19.39 9.17 -2.97
N ALA A 110 20.19 8.10 -3.01
CA ALA A 110 19.91 6.71 -2.64
C ALA A 110 18.80 6.01 -3.44
N TRP A 111 17.75 6.73 -3.82
CA TRP A 111 16.66 6.27 -4.69
C TRP A 111 15.89 7.47 -5.27
N GLN A 112 15.25 7.29 -6.43
CA GLN A 112 14.43 8.33 -7.07
C GLN A 112 13.10 8.55 -6.35
N ARG A 113 12.84 9.80 -5.90
CA ARG A 113 11.74 10.15 -4.97
C ARG A 113 10.54 10.87 -5.59
N TYR A 114 10.31 10.76 -6.90
CA TYR A 114 9.24 11.50 -7.60
C TYR A 114 7.87 11.35 -6.90
N TYR A 115 7.45 10.11 -6.61
CA TYR A 115 6.21 9.87 -5.88
C TYR A 115 6.21 10.50 -4.47
N PHE A 116 7.30 10.39 -3.72
CA PHE A 116 7.37 10.94 -2.37
C PHE A 116 7.31 12.47 -2.36
N LYS A 117 7.87 13.12 -3.38
CA LYS A 117 7.84 14.58 -3.54
C LYS A 117 6.55 15.09 -4.18
N GLY A 118 5.73 14.22 -4.79
CA GLY A 118 4.60 14.64 -5.60
C GLY A 118 5.04 15.36 -6.88
N GLU A 119 6.05 14.81 -7.55
CA GLU A 119 6.61 15.35 -8.79
C GLU A 119 6.42 14.34 -9.94
N VAL A 120 6.46 14.82 -11.18
CA VAL A 120 6.53 13.98 -12.39
C VAL A 120 7.83 14.27 -13.15
N PRO A 121 8.40 13.30 -13.89
CA PRO A 121 9.61 13.53 -14.67
C PRO A 121 9.43 14.55 -15.80
N GLU A 122 10.52 15.21 -16.19
CA GLU A 122 10.67 16.02 -17.41
C GLU A 122 9.59 17.12 -17.60
N ASN A 123 8.96 17.62 -16.52
CA ASN A 123 7.84 18.58 -16.57
C ASN A 123 6.67 18.12 -17.47
N LEU A 124 6.46 16.82 -17.62
CA LEU A 124 5.39 16.23 -18.47
C LEU A 124 3.99 16.31 -17.85
N GLY A 125 3.77 17.29 -16.98
CA GLY A 125 2.53 17.52 -16.25
C GLY A 125 2.78 17.99 -14.82
N ALA A 126 1.70 18.10 -14.06
CA ALA A 126 1.74 18.30 -12.61
C ALA A 126 1.25 17.02 -11.93
N ALA A 127 1.83 16.70 -10.77
CA ALA A 127 1.23 15.69 -9.92
C ALA A 127 -0.17 16.15 -9.45
N PRO A 128 -1.09 15.22 -9.15
CA PRO A 128 -2.41 15.58 -8.65
C PRO A 128 -2.32 16.44 -7.39
N ALA A 129 -3.09 17.52 -7.33
CA ALA A 129 -3.16 18.40 -6.15
C ALA A 129 -3.58 17.66 -4.86
N THR A 130 -4.22 16.51 -5.01
CA THR A 130 -4.67 15.64 -3.91
C THR A 130 -3.59 14.67 -3.41
N HIS A 131 -2.36 14.73 -3.93
CA HIS A 131 -1.28 13.83 -3.52
C HIS A 131 -0.96 13.99 -2.03
N SER A 132 -0.80 12.87 -1.34
CA SER A 132 -0.39 12.82 0.07
C SER A 132 0.45 11.57 0.31
N ASN A 133 1.67 11.76 0.81
CA ASN A 133 2.61 10.68 1.13
C ASN A 133 2.51 10.21 2.59
N LYS A 134 1.74 10.91 3.42
CA LYS A 134 1.62 10.66 4.86
C LYS A 134 0.20 10.94 5.32
N ARG A 135 -0.53 9.88 5.64
CA ARG A 135 -1.86 9.95 6.29
C ARG A 135 -1.66 9.89 7.82
N ARG A 136 -2.51 10.59 8.57
CA ARG A 136 -2.52 10.60 10.04
C ARG A 136 -3.94 10.45 10.51
N LEU A 137 -4.17 9.47 11.38
CA LEU A 137 -5.40 9.36 12.15
C LEU A 137 -5.26 10.13 13.45
N LYS A 138 -6.39 10.57 14.01
CA LYS A 138 -6.42 11.09 15.38
C LYS A 138 -6.13 9.93 16.34
N SER A 139 -5.56 10.24 17.50
CA SER A 139 -5.36 9.24 18.55
C SER A 139 -6.71 8.64 18.96
N PRO A 140 -6.77 7.31 19.22
CA PRO A 140 -7.97 6.69 19.79
C PRO A 140 -8.37 7.37 21.09
N ARG A 141 -9.68 7.52 21.31
CA ARG A 141 -10.25 7.95 22.60
C ARG A 141 -10.79 6.70 23.29
N VAL A 142 -10.47 6.53 24.57
CA VAL A 142 -11.16 5.53 25.41
C VAL A 142 -12.49 6.14 25.82
N GLY A 143 -13.58 5.44 25.53
CA GLY A 143 -14.95 5.80 25.92
C GLY A 143 -15.44 4.94 27.07
#